data_AF-A0A1Q4WYL9-F1
#
_entry.id   AF-A0A1Q4WYL9-F1
#
_cell.length_a   1.000
_cell.length_b   1.000
_cell.length_c   1.000
_cell.angle_alpha   90.00
_cell.angle_beta   90.00
_cell.angle_gamma   90.00
#
_symmetry.space_group_name_H-M   'P 1'
#
loop_
_entity.id
_entity.type
_entity.pdbx_description
1 polymer ?
#
loop_
_entity_poly.entity_id
_entity_poly.type
_entity_poly.pdbx_seq_one_letter_code
_entity_poly.pdbx_strand_id
1 'polypeptide(L)'
;MPRSLRFLRVMFSLWGTISALAALLYVFLLLSLYVYTPPNFEEWLSAKGFFVAELWVMPFVHGLRAVFYAVGAVRLGRGGRTGHRWALVAVYVEAGAVVSGTLLSVLVLGVVSVLDLIAVLLVTEVSLVFPGLLLLLLPLSLHSSREWFRATGG
;
A
#
# COMPACT_ATOMS: atom_id res chain seq x y z
N MET A 1 -18.12 -2.32 -19.10
CA MET A 1 -17.21 -1.62 -18.15
C MET A 1 -16.26 -0.69 -18.91
N PRO A 2 -16.24 0.61 -18.60
CA PRO A 2 -15.34 1.61 -19.19
C PRO A 2 -13.87 1.20 -19.07
N ARG A 3 -13.02 1.64 -20.00
CA ARG A 3 -11.57 1.34 -20.00
C ARG A 3 -10.88 1.88 -18.75
N SER A 4 -11.25 3.08 -18.30
CA SER A 4 -10.74 3.74 -17.09
C SER A 4 -10.98 2.91 -15.82
N LEU A 5 -12.21 2.41 -15.62
CA LEU A 5 -12.52 1.55 -14.47
C LEU A 5 -11.81 0.20 -14.54
N ARG A 6 -11.64 -0.38 -15.73
CA ARG A 6 -10.85 -1.62 -15.90
C ARG A 6 -9.38 -1.39 -15.53
N PHE A 7 -8.79 -0.27 -16.00
CA PHE A 7 -7.43 0.12 -15.64
C PHE A 7 -7.27 0.29 -14.13
N LEU A 8 -8.18 1.02 -13.48
CA LEU A 8 -8.15 1.22 -12.04
C LEU A 8 -8.25 -0.13 -11.28
N ARG A 9 -9.13 -1.03 -11.71
CA ARG A 9 -9.24 -2.38 -11.12
C ARG A 9 -7.95 -3.18 -11.26
N VAL A 10 -7.30 -3.13 -12.43
CA VAL A 10 -6.01 -3.81 -12.65
C VAL A 10 -4.93 -3.23 -11.74
N MET A 11 -4.86 -1.89 -11.62
CA MET A 11 -3.92 -1.24 -10.72
C MET A 11 -4.12 -1.65 -9.26
N PHE A 12 -5.36 -1.64 -8.77
CA PHE A 12 -5.68 -2.11 -7.43
C PHE A 12 -5.33 -3.58 -7.24
N SER A 13 -5.61 -4.44 -8.22
CA SER A 13 -5.26 -5.85 -8.15
C SER A 13 -3.75 -6.06 -8.10
N LEU A 14 -2.99 -5.36 -8.94
CA LEU A 14 -1.54 -5.45 -9.00
C LEU A 14 -0.90 -5.02 -7.67
N TRP A 15 -1.35 -3.89 -7.13
CA TRP A 15 -0.87 -3.39 -5.84
C TRP A 15 -1.30 -4.26 -4.65
N GLY A 16 -2.49 -4.83 -4.71
CA GLY A 16 -2.93 -5.84 -3.74
C GLY A 16 -2.01 -7.06 -3.75
N THR A 17 -1.64 -7.57 -4.94
CA THR A 17 -0.72 -8.70 -5.08
C THR A 17 0.69 -8.36 -4.59
N ILE A 18 1.24 -7.20 -4.97
CA ILE A 18 2.55 -6.74 -4.49
C ILE A 18 2.55 -6.65 -2.95
N SER A 19 1.49 -6.07 -2.38
CA SER A 19 1.35 -5.97 -0.93
C SER A 19 1.24 -7.34 -0.27
N ALA A 20 0.50 -8.28 -0.86
CA ALA A 20 0.40 -9.64 -0.34
C ALA A 20 1.75 -10.37 -0.36
N LEU A 21 2.50 -10.23 -1.46
CA LEU A 21 3.85 -10.80 -1.58
C LEU A 21 4.81 -10.17 -0.56
N ALA A 22 4.75 -8.87 -0.35
CA ALA A 22 5.52 -8.19 0.68
C ALA A 22 5.17 -8.72 2.08
N ALA A 23 3.88 -8.84 2.39
CA ALA A 23 3.43 -9.39 3.67
C ALA A 23 3.98 -10.82 3.90
N LEU A 24 3.88 -11.69 2.88
CA LEU A 24 4.42 -13.05 2.94
C LEU A 24 5.94 -13.07 3.11
N LEU A 25 6.67 -12.17 2.43
CA LEU A 25 8.11 -12.02 2.60
C LEU A 25 8.45 -11.65 4.05
N TYR A 26 7.78 -10.65 4.63
CA TYR A 26 8.03 -10.26 6.02
C TYR A 26 7.67 -11.36 7.01
N VAL A 27 6.56 -12.09 6.79
CA VAL A 27 6.22 -13.28 7.61
C VAL A 27 7.31 -14.34 7.50
N PHE A 28 7.82 -14.60 6.30
CA PHE A 28 8.90 -15.55 6.07
C PHE A 28 10.19 -15.13 6.80
N LEU A 29 10.57 -13.86 6.72
CA LEU A 29 11.74 -13.32 7.44
C LEU A 29 11.56 -13.40 8.96
N LEU A 30 10.37 -13.08 9.47
CA LEU A 30 10.03 -13.18 10.89
C LEU A 30 10.08 -14.64 11.37
N LEU A 31 9.50 -15.58 10.61
CA LEU A 31 9.58 -17.01 10.91
C LEU A 31 11.02 -17.52 10.86
N SER A 32 11.83 -17.03 9.92
CA SER A 32 13.26 -17.36 9.87
C SER A 32 13.99 -16.82 11.10
N LEU A 33 13.58 -15.68 11.68
CA LEU A 33 14.19 -15.19 12.91
C LEU A 33 13.89 -16.11 14.11
N TYR A 34 12.66 -16.61 14.24
CA TYR A 34 12.19 -17.28 15.47
C TYR A 34 12.10 -18.81 15.41
N VAL A 35 11.93 -19.40 14.21
CA VAL A 35 11.77 -20.85 14.04
C VAL A 35 13.08 -21.51 13.64
N TYR A 36 13.84 -20.88 12.75
CA TYR A 36 15.15 -21.37 12.30
C TYR A 36 16.03 -20.20 11.91
N THR A 37 16.83 -19.68 12.85
CA THR A 37 17.73 -18.55 12.64
C THR A 37 18.99 -19.01 11.91
N PRO A 38 19.22 -18.65 10.64
CA PRO A 38 20.46 -18.95 9.96
C PRO A 38 21.65 -18.25 10.64
N PRO A 39 22.88 -18.80 10.53
CA PRO A 39 24.07 -18.09 11.00
C PRO A 39 24.21 -16.73 10.30
N ASN A 40 24.55 -15.70 11.08
CA ASN A 40 24.70 -14.30 10.63
C ASN A 40 23.43 -13.67 10.02
N PHE A 41 22.24 -14.18 10.36
CA PHE A 41 21.00 -13.68 9.77
C PHE A 41 20.65 -12.24 10.16
N GLU A 42 20.93 -11.83 11.41
CA GLU A 42 20.70 -10.44 11.85
C GLU A 42 21.66 -9.45 11.15
N GLU A 43 22.92 -9.84 10.94
CA GLU A 43 23.88 -9.06 10.15
C GLU A 43 23.43 -8.97 8.69
N TRP A 44 22.91 -10.07 8.13
CA TRP A 44 22.37 -10.07 6.78
C TRP A 44 21.12 -9.17 6.65
N LEU A 45 20.21 -9.22 7.63
CA LEU A 45 19.01 -8.38 7.69
C LEU A 45 19.39 -6.90 7.75
N SER A 46 20.28 -6.52 8.66
CA SER A 46 20.74 -5.14 8.79
C SER A 46 21.48 -4.64 7.55
N ALA A 47 22.29 -5.48 6.89
CA ALA A 47 22.93 -5.15 5.61
C ALA A 47 21.92 -4.95 4.46
N LYS A 48 20.73 -5.52 4.57
CA LYS A 48 19.60 -5.30 3.65
C LYS A 48 18.68 -4.17 4.10
N GLY A 49 18.99 -3.50 5.21
CA GLY A 49 18.20 -2.41 5.77
C GLY A 49 16.92 -2.88 6.48
N PHE A 50 16.81 -4.16 6.84
CA PHE A 50 15.69 -4.66 7.63
C PHE A 50 16.01 -4.62 9.12
N PHE A 51 15.09 -4.04 9.90
CA PHE A 51 15.17 -4.03 11.36
C PHE A 51 14.18 -5.01 11.98
N VAL A 52 14.54 -5.64 13.10
CA VAL A 52 13.67 -6.62 13.79
C VAL A 52 12.32 -6.02 14.15
N ALA A 53 12.28 -4.76 14.60
CA ALA A 53 11.03 -4.06 14.90
C ALA A 53 10.12 -3.92 13.66
N GLU A 54 10.70 -3.70 12.48
CA GLU A 54 9.94 -3.61 11.22
C GLU A 54 9.38 -4.98 10.81
N LEU A 55 10.12 -6.06 11.03
CA LEU A 55 9.65 -7.42 10.71
C LEU A 55 8.35 -7.78 11.45
N TRP A 56 8.11 -7.19 12.62
CA TRP A 56 6.87 -7.38 13.37
C TRP A 56 5.70 -6.54 12.84
N VAL A 57 5.96 -5.33 12.37
CA VAL A 57 4.92 -4.36 11.98
C VAL A 57 4.53 -4.51 10.51
N MET A 58 5.52 -4.71 9.63
CA MET A 58 5.34 -4.73 8.19
C MET A 58 4.42 -5.84 7.66
N PRO A 59 4.37 -7.07 8.22
CA PRO A 59 3.37 -8.06 7.85
C PRO A 59 1.93 -7.55 7.97
N PHE A 60 1.63 -6.86 9.08
CA PHE A 60 0.29 -6.32 9.33
C PHE A 60 -0.02 -5.17 8.39
N VAL A 61 0.93 -4.25 8.19
CA VAL A 61 0.74 -3.11 7.29
C VAL A 61 0.49 -3.58 5.85
N HIS A 62 1.34 -4.47 5.33
CA HIS A 62 1.20 -4.99 3.99
C HIS A 62 -0.01 -5.92 3.83
N GLY A 63 -0.34 -6.70 4.87
CA GLY A 63 -1.55 -7.51 4.90
C GLY A 63 -2.82 -6.66 4.83
N LEU A 64 -2.88 -5.58 5.61
CA LEU A 64 -3.99 -4.62 5.60
C LEU A 64 -4.14 -3.99 4.21
N ARG A 65 -3.03 -3.48 3.63
CA ARG A 65 -3.01 -2.93 2.26
C ARG A 65 -3.53 -3.95 1.25
N ALA A 66 -3.02 -5.20 1.29
CA ALA A 66 -3.45 -6.27 0.39
C ALA A 66 -4.96 -6.50 0.45
N VAL A 67 -5.53 -6.58 1.66
CA VAL A 67 -6.97 -6.77 1.86
C VAL A 67 -7.77 -5.60 1.28
N PHE A 68 -7.40 -4.35 1.60
CA PHE A 68 -8.16 -3.20 1.11
C PHE A 68 -8.05 -3.00 -0.40
N TYR A 69 -6.88 -3.25 -0.99
CA TYR A 69 -6.73 -3.22 -2.44
C TYR A 69 -7.53 -4.34 -3.14
N ALA A 70 -7.53 -5.56 -2.59
CA ALA A 70 -8.34 -6.65 -3.12
C ALA A 70 -9.84 -6.33 -3.04
N VAL A 71 -10.32 -5.84 -1.90
CA VAL A 71 -11.70 -5.40 -1.73
C VAL A 71 -12.03 -4.26 -2.70
N GLY A 72 -11.15 -3.28 -2.82
CA GLY A 72 -11.27 -2.18 -3.78
C GLY A 72 -11.40 -2.68 -5.22
N ALA A 73 -10.52 -3.58 -5.67
CA ALA A 73 -10.57 -4.16 -7.01
C ALA A 73 -11.85 -4.94 -7.28
N VAL A 74 -12.29 -5.78 -6.33
CA VAL A 74 -13.52 -6.57 -6.43
C VAL A 74 -14.76 -5.67 -6.47
N ARG A 75 -14.80 -4.65 -5.61
CA ARG A 75 -15.94 -3.73 -5.51
C ARG A 75 -16.00 -2.76 -6.70
N LEU A 76 -14.86 -2.30 -7.22
CA LEU A 76 -14.78 -1.56 -8.48
C LEU A 76 -15.30 -2.36 -9.67
N GLY A 77 -15.08 -3.68 -9.68
CA GLY A 77 -15.63 -4.58 -10.70
C GLY A 77 -17.16 -4.67 -10.70
N ARG A 78 -17.79 -4.46 -9.54
CA ARG A 78 -19.25 -4.39 -9.38
C ARG A 78 -19.81 -2.99 -9.64
N GLY A 79 -18.97 -1.97 -9.57
CA GLY A 79 -19.32 -0.58 -9.84
C GLY A 79 -20.19 0.08 -8.76
N GLY A 80 -20.77 1.24 -9.10
CA GLY A 80 -21.65 2.04 -8.24
C GLY A 80 -20.94 2.82 -7.14
N ARG A 81 -21.74 3.50 -6.30
CA ARG A 81 -21.26 4.31 -5.16
C ARG A 81 -20.45 3.48 -4.16
N THR A 82 -20.85 2.22 -3.95
CA THR A 82 -20.17 1.29 -3.04
C THR A 82 -18.78 0.93 -3.57
N GLY A 83 -18.63 0.66 -4.87
CA GLY A 83 -17.32 0.43 -5.50
C GLY A 83 -16.37 1.61 -5.32
N HIS A 84 -16.88 2.83 -5.53
CA HIS A 84 -16.11 4.05 -5.34
C HIS A 84 -15.67 4.24 -3.88
N ARG A 85 -16.57 4.06 -2.92
CA ARG A 85 -16.26 4.24 -1.50
C ARG A 85 -15.15 3.29 -1.04
N TRP A 86 -15.21 2.03 -1.44
CA TRP A 86 -14.16 1.05 -1.12
C TRP A 86 -12.83 1.36 -1.82
N ALA A 87 -12.87 1.89 -3.04
CA ALA A 87 -11.66 2.32 -3.71
C ALA A 87 -10.99 3.50 -2.99
N LEU A 88 -11.77 4.50 -2.56
CA LEU A 88 -11.25 5.60 -1.74
C LEU A 88 -10.67 5.10 -0.41
N VAL A 89 -11.38 4.20 0.28
CA VAL A 89 -10.89 3.62 1.54
C VAL A 89 -9.52 2.97 1.34
N ALA A 90 -9.32 2.19 0.28
CA ALA A 90 -8.01 1.57 0.04
C ALA A 90 -6.91 2.61 -0.22
N VAL A 91 -7.22 3.69 -0.93
CA VAL A 91 -6.26 4.78 -1.18
C VAL A 91 -5.93 5.54 0.12
N TYR A 92 -6.91 5.77 0.99
CA TYR A 92 -6.66 6.37 2.30
C TYR A 92 -5.86 5.44 3.22
N VAL A 93 -6.10 4.13 3.16
CA VAL A 93 -5.30 3.14 3.89
C VAL A 93 -3.85 3.16 3.39
N GLU A 94 -3.62 3.28 2.09
CA GLU A 94 -2.27 3.43 1.54
C GLU A 94 -1.58 4.70 2.06
N ALA A 95 -2.24 5.85 1.94
CA ALA A 95 -1.69 7.12 2.40
C ALA A 95 -1.40 7.10 3.90
N GLY A 96 -2.34 6.58 4.70
CA GLY A 96 -2.16 6.40 6.14
C GLY A 96 -0.98 5.50 6.47
N ALA A 97 -0.82 4.40 5.74
CA ALA A 97 0.27 3.46 5.94
C ALA A 97 1.65 4.03 5.53
N VAL A 98 1.70 4.92 4.54
CA VAL A 98 2.91 5.69 4.20
C VAL A 98 3.25 6.63 5.35
N VAL A 99 2.30 7.45 5.80
CA VAL A 99 2.51 8.42 6.89
C VAL A 99 2.90 7.73 8.20
N SER A 100 2.24 6.63 8.56
CA SER A 100 2.59 5.87 9.77
C SER A 100 3.96 5.22 9.66
N GLY A 101 4.35 4.74 8.47
CA GLY A 101 5.68 4.18 8.22
C GLY A 101 6.77 5.24 8.38
N THR A 102 6.55 6.44 7.83
CA THR A 102 7.43 7.60 8.02
C THR A 102 7.59 7.97 9.49
N LEU A 103 6.48 8.08 10.22
CA LEU A 103 6.50 8.39 11.66
C LEU A 103 7.28 7.34 12.45
N LEU A 104 7.04 6.05 12.16
CA LEU A 104 7.77 4.97 12.82
C LEU A 104 9.27 5.03 12.51
N SER A 105 9.66 5.28 11.25
CA SER A 105 11.05 5.43 10.85
C SER A 105 11.74 6.56 11.60
N VAL A 106 11.09 7.73 11.70
CA VAL A 106 11.59 8.88 12.47
C VAL A 106 11.76 8.55 13.95
N LEU A 107 10.80 7.84 14.54
CA LEU A 107 10.83 7.47 15.96
C LEU A 107 11.89 6.40 16.29
N VAL A 108 12.09 5.43 15.41
CA VAL A 108 12.99 4.29 15.64
C VAL A 108 14.44 4.62 15.30
N LEU A 109 14.67 5.24 14.14
CA LEU A 109 16.04 5.54 13.67
C LEU A 109 16.54 6.86 14.25
N GLY A 110 15.64 7.74 14.71
CA GLY A 110 15.96 9.09 15.09
C GLY A 110 16.32 9.94 13.86
N VAL A 111 16.02 11.24 13.93
CA VAL A 111 16.51 12.21 12.96
C VAL A 111 17.72 12.89 13.56
N VAL A 112 18.90 12.40 13.19
CA VAL A 112 20.18 12.85 13.74
C VAL A 112 20.77 14.04 12.97
N SER A 113 20.31 14.28 11.75
CA SER A 113 20.74 15.41 10.93
C SER A 113 19.62 16.00 10.07
N VAL A 114 19.83 17.23 9.59
CA VAL A 114 18.94 17.90 8.62
C VAL A 114 18.87 17.10 7.31
N LEU A 115 19.96 16.45 6.90
CA LEU A 115 20.00 15.62 5.70
C LEU A 115 19.10 14.37 5.84
N ASP A 116 19.07 13.74 7.01
CA ASP A 116 18.20 12.60 7.28
C ASP A 116 16.72 13.03 7.24
N LEU A 117 16.41 14.21 7.79
CA LEU A 117 15.06 14.77 7.72
C LEU A 117 14.62 15.01 6.28
N ILE A 118 15.49 15.59 5.45
CA ILE A 118 15.22 15.84 4.04
C ILE A 118 15.03 14.52 3.29
N ALA A 119 15.86 13.50 3.55
CA ALA A 119 15.73 12.19 2.92
C ALA A 119 14.40 11.52 3.27
N VAL A 120 14.02 11.53 4.56
CA VAL A 120 12.74 10.99 5.02
C VAL A 120 11.56 11.72 4.39
N LEU A 121 11.59 13.06 4.33
CA LEU A 121 10.57 13.87 3.66
C LEU A 121 10.45 13.52 2.19
N LEU A 122 11.57 13.46 1.46
CA LEU A 122 11.58 13.15 0.03
C LEU A 122 11.01 11.75 -0.24
N VAL A 123 11.42 10.73 0.53
CA VAL A 123 10.89 9.37 0.41
C VAL A 123 9.38 9.35 0.68
N THR A 124 8.93 10.11 1.67
CA THR A 124 7.50 10.20 2.02
C THR A 124 6.70 10.88 0.93
N GLU A 125 7.17 12.02 0.41
CA GLU A 125 6.52 12.73 -0.68
C GLU A 125 6.42 11.86 -1.93
N VAL A 126 7.53 11.24 -2.34
CA VAL A 126 7.57 10.32 -3.48
C VAL A 126 6.60 9.14 -3.25
N SER A 127 6.54 8.60 -2.03
CA SER A 127 5.62 7.51 -1.69
C SER A 127 4.15 7.95 -1.71
N LEU A 128 3.86 9.22 -1.42
CA LEU A 128 2.51 9.80 -1.49
C LEU A 128 2.06 10.15 -2.91
N VAL A 129 2.98 10.26 -3.88
CA VAL A 129 2.62 10.47 -5.29
C VAL A 129 1.68 9.38 -5.78
N PHE A 130 1.91 8.12 -5.40
CA PHE A 130 1.10 6.99 -5.84
C PHE A 130 -0.37 7.08 -5.35
N PRO A 131 -0.67 7.15 -4.04
CA PRO A 131 -2.04 7.33 -3.58
C PRO A 131 -2.64 8.66 -4.09
N GLY A 132 -1.84 9.72 -4.23
CA GLY A 132 -2.27 10.98 -4.83
C GLY A 132 -2.75 10.82 -6.28
N LEU A 133 -2.01 10.07 -7.09
CA LEU A 133 -2.37 9.78 -8.48
C LEU A 133 -3.66 8.95 -8.56
N LEU A 134 -3.86 7.97 -7.66
CA LEU A 134 -5.11 7.24 -7.58
C LEU A 134 -6.30 8.14 -7.17
N LEU A 135 -6.10 9.09 -6.25
CA LEU A 135 -7.12 10.07 -5.87
C LEU A 135 -7.52 10.99 -7.03
N LEU A 136 -6.59 11.33 -7.93
CA LEU A 136 -6.88 12.13 -9.13
C LEU A 136 -7.59 11.31 -10.20
N LEU A 137 -7.18 10.05 -10.39
CA LEU A 137 -7.76 9.17 -11.41
C LEU A 137 -9.17 8.67 -11.05
N LEU A 138 -9.47 8.50 -9.76
CA LEU A 138 -10.78 8.06 -9.26
C LEU A 138 -11.96 8.94 -9.76
N PRO A 139 -11.98 10.27 -9.52
CA PRO A 139 -13.07 11.14 -9.96
C PRO A 139 -13.15 11.28 -11.49
N LEU A 140 -12.01 11.32 -12.20
CA LEU A 140 -11.95 11.35 -13.66
C LEU A 140 -12.55 10.08 -14.30
N SER A 141 -12.20 8.93 -13.74
CA SER A 141 -12.74 7.63 -14.15
C SER A 141 -14.24 7.51 -13.84
N LEU A 142 -14.73 8.23 -12.83
CA LEU A 142 -16.12 8.19 -12.43
C LEU A 142 -17.02 9.08 -13.28
N HIS A 143 -16.53 10.23 -13.74
CA HIS A 143 -17.29 11.10 -14.64
C HIS A 143 -17.66 10.35 -15.92
N SER A 144 -16.69 9.67 -16.54
CA SER A 144 -16.92 8.79 -17.70
C SER A 144 -17.77 7.54 -17.38
N SER A 145 -17.82 7.11 -16.13
CA SER A 145 -18.61 5.94 -15.73
C SER A 145 -20.06 6.25 -15.35
N ARG A 146 -20.38 7.50 -14.96
CA ARG A 146 -21.75 7.89 -14.59
C ARG A 146 -22.74 7.64 -15.73
N GLU A 147 -22.31 7.89 -16.96
CA GLU A 147 -23.08 7.60 -18.17
C GLU A 147 -23.25 6.09 -18.38
N TRP A 148 -22.18 5.32 -18.17
CA TRP A 148 -22.24 3.85 -18.21
C TRP A 148 -23.15 3.26 -17.11
N PHE A 149 -23.14 3.84 -15.90
CA PHE A 149 -24.01 3.42 -14.79
C PHE A 149 -25.48 3.74 -15.03
N ARG A 150 -25.80 4.87 -15.67
CA ARG A 150 -27.16 5.16 -16.13
C ARG A 150 -27.62 4.15 -17.19
N ALA A 151 -26.73 3.75 -18.09
CA ALA A 151 -27.04 2.81 -19.17
C ALA A 151 -27.16 1.34 -18.74
N THR A 152 -26.59 0.96 -17.59
CA THR A 152 -26.58 -0.42 -17.09
C THR A 152 -27.57 -0.67 -15.94
N GLY A 153 -28.46 0.29 -15.66
CA GLY A 153 -29.57 0.10 -14.73
C GLY A 153 -29.11 -0.11 -13.28
N GLY A 154 -28.37 0.85 -12.75
CA GLY A 154 -28.17 0.95 -11.30
C GLY A 154 -29.47 1.09 -10.53
#